data_AF-A0A0D9UX30-F1
#
_entry.id   AF-A0A0D9UX30-F1
#
_cell.length_a   1.000
_cell.length_b   1.000
_cell.length_c   1.000
_cell.angle_alpha   90.00
_cell.angle_beta   90.00
_cell.angle_gamma   90.00
#
_symmetry.space_group_name_H-M   'P 1'
#
loop_
_entity.id
_entity.type
_entity.pdbx_description
1 polymer ?
#
loop_
_entity_poly.entity_id
_entity_poly.type
_entity_poly.pdbx_seq_one_letter_code
_entity_poly.pdbx_strand_id
1 'polypeptide(L)'
;MALNPLFTVTFNVSGRDNYNDFINSIRKQVANPRHFSHNRPILPPVEEPPRRWFHVALRSTTRTLTLAVRADNLYLEGFRGSDGTWWELTRGIIGGGAAYAGFGGSYSDLLGNTDKLVDVTLGPERMAHAVDTLAAGQREKESVVTLLLMVNEAVRFVTVAGMVAGLMDPRAKVKSGKISAEMKKQVNGWQDLSKALLTMDALQLEDPDDGKNKKKGDAKKVEEERKAWEAAQKLAVEAAKAVGTLLFVDSKKVPRGMTKAKALELFRGI
;
A
#
# COMPACT_ATOMS: atom_id res chain seq x y z
N MET A 1 3.07 1.75 18.82
CA MET A 1 1.71 2.25 19.18
C MET A 1 1.28 3.24 18.11
N ALA A 2 0.00 3.31 17.76
CA ALA A 2 -0.48 4.19 16.68
C ALA A 2 -0.21 5.67 16.95
N LEU A 3 -0.21 6.09 18.21
CA LEU A 3 0.06 7.48 18.63
C LEU A 3 1.56 7.85 18.69
N ASN A 4 2.45 6.85 18.57
CA ASN A 4 3.90 7.04 18.55
C ASN A 4 4.43 6.56 17.18
N PRO A 5 4.31 7.40 16.14
CA PRO A 5 4.70 7.01 14.79
C PRO A 5 6.23 6.85 14.70
N LEU A 6 6.68 5.96 13.82
CA LEU A 6 8.08 5.81 13.44
C LEU A 6 8.61 7.08 12.77
N PHE A 7 7.74 7.73 11.98
CA PHE A 7 8.01 8.99 11.31
C PHE A 7 6.68 9.66 10.93
N THR A 8 6.75 10.96 10.65
CA THR A 8 5.64 11.73 10.07
C THR A 8 6.10 12.35 8.77
N VAL A 9 5.37 12.10 7.69
CA VAL A 9 5.55 12.82 6.42
C VAL A 9 4.47 13.89 6.28
N THR A 10 4.81 15.04 5.74
CA THR A 10 3.86 16.14 5.50
C THR A 10 3.70 16.38 4.01
N PHE A 11 2.47 16.70 3.59
CA PHE A 11 2.18 17.15 2.24
C PHE A 11 1.21 18.33 2.27
N ASN A 12 1.63 19.46 1.69
CA ASN A 12 0.82 20.66 1.51
C ASN A 12 0.02 20.54 0.21
N VAL A 13 -1.26 20.18 0.32
CA VAL A 13 -2.17 19.99 -0.83
C VAL A 13 -2.32 21.28 -1.64
N SER A 14 -2.39 22.42 -0.96
CA SER A 14 -2.50 23.75 -1.56
C SER A 14 -1.13 24.41 -1.84
N GLY A 15 -0.04 23.69 -1.57
CA GLY A 15 1.33 24.20 -1.65
C GLY A 15 2.01 23.91 -2.99
N ARG A 16 3.34 24.07 -3.00
CA ARG A 16 4.21 23.71 -4.13
C ARG A 16 4.95 22.38 -3.91
N ASP A 17 4.50 21.60 -2.93
CA ASP A 17 5.12 20.32 -2.60
C ASP A 17 5.04 19.38 -3.80
N ASN A 18 6.15 18.68 -4.07
CA ASN A 18 6.19 17.69 -5.13
C ASN A 18 5.53 16.39 -4.64
N TYR A 19 4.41 16.03 -5.26
CA TYR A 19 3.66 14.84 -4.87
C TYR A 19 4.46 13.53 -5.06
N ASN A 20 5.29 13.43 -6.10
CA ASN A 20 6.13 12.24 -6.30
C ASN A 20 7.19 12.11 -5.21
N ASP A 21 7.81 13.22 -4.79
CA ASP A 21 8.80 13.20 -3.70
C ASP A 21 8.15 12.80 -2.38
N PHE A 22 6.94 13.31 -2.11
CA PHE A 22 6.13 12.91 -0.96
C PHE A 22 5.86 11.39 -0.94
N ILE A 23 5.35 10.82 -2.04
CA ILE A 23 5.05 9.39 -2.12
C ILE A 23 6.33 8.54 -2.04
N ASN A 24 7.40 8.93 -2.73
CA ASN A 24 8.67 8.20 -2.72
C ASN A 24 9.36 8.25 -1.35
N SER A 25 9.21 9.35 -0.61
CA SER A 25 9.68 9.46 0.77
C SER A 25 9.00 8.42 1.68
N ILE A 26 7.69 8.21 1.54
CA ILE A 26 6.98 7.16 2.30
C ILE A 26 7.53 5.79 1.92
N ARG A 27 7.58 5.45 0.62
CA ARG A 27 8.07 4.14 0.14
C ARG A 27 9.45 3.80 0.69
N LYS A 28 10.36 4.78 0.71
CA LYS A 28 11.72 4.64 1.24
C LYS A 28 11.72 4.33 2.74
N GLN A 29 10.88 5.00 3.52
CA GLN A 29 10.88 4.90 4.98
C GLN A 29 10.14 3.66 5.51
N VAL A 30 9.15 3.14 4.78
CA VAL A 30 8.42 1.92 5.17
C VAL A 30 9.13 0.62 4.74
N ALA A 31 10.05 0.71 3.78
CA ALA A 31 10.74 -0.44 3.20
C ALA A 31 11.55 -1.22 4.24
N ASN A 32 11.64 -2.53 4.03
CA ASN A 32 12.73 -3.32 4.59
C ASN A 32 14.01 -3.01 3.77
N PRO A 33 15.03 -2.36 4.37
CA PRO A 33 16.21 -1.91 3.64
C PRO A 33 17.10 -3.06 3.15
N ARG A 34 16.81 -4.30 3.54
CA ARG A 34 17.56 -5.50 3.12
C ARG A 34 16.73 -6.46 2.28
N HIS A 35 15.55 -6.06 1.82
CA HIS A 35 14.67 -6.93 1.05
C HIS A 35 14.00 -6.16 -0.10
N PHE A 36 14.42 -6.49 -1.32
CA PHE A 36 13.92 -5.91 -2.55
C PHE A 36 13.59 -7.01 -3.55
N SER A 37 12.61 -6.75 -4.39
CA SER A 37 12.24 -7.58 -5.54
C SER A 37 12.27 -6.69 -6.77
N HIS A 38 13.08 -7.02 -7.78
CA HIS A 38 13.12 -6.25 -9.04
C HIS A 38 13.30 -4.73 -8.84
N ASN A 39 14.22 -4.33 -7.95
CA ASN A 39 14.46 -2.93 -7.54
C ASN A 39 13.25 -2.22 -6.90
N ARG A 40 12.25 -2.96 -6.43
CA ARG A 40 11.11 -2.44 -5.67
C ARG A 40 11.25 -2.79 -4.18
N PRO A 41 10.96 -1.84 -3.28
CA PRO A 41 11.01 -2.10 -1.84
C PRO A 41 9.91 -3.08 -1.43
N ILE A 42 10.21 -3.93 -0.46
CA ILE A 42 9.25 -4.83 0.17
C ILE A 42 9.02 -4.35 1.61
N LEU A 43 7.77 -4.30 2.06
CA LEU A 43 7.46 -4.01 3.46
C LEU A 43 8.01 -5.11 4.37
N PRO A 44 8.37 -4.81 5.63
CA PRO A 44 8.65 -5.87 6.59
C PRO A 44 7.35 -6.65 6.92
N PRO A 45 7.47 -7.90 7.36
CA PRO A 45 6.30 -8.69 7.74
C PRO A 45 5.47 -8.05 8.86
N VAL A 46 4.15 -8.26 8.82
CA VAL A 46 3.22 -7.86 9.88
C VAL A 46 3.59 -8.52 11.20
N GLU A 47 3.62 -7.75 12.29
CA GLU A 47 3.73 -8.24 13.67
C GLU A 47 2.42 -8.02 14.43
N GLU A 48 2.02 -8.97 15.29
CA GLU A 48 0.80 -8.89 16.08
C GLU A 48 1.13 -8.77 17.58
N PRO A 49 0.49 -7.83 18.32
CA PRO A 49 -0.40 -6.78 17.82
C PRO A 49 0.33 -5.74 16.93
N PRO A 50 -0.37 -4.89 16.15
CA PRO A 50 0.26 -3.92 15.25
C PRO A 50 1.14 -2.92 16.00
N ARG A 51 2.47 -3.04 15.82
CA ARG A 51 3.45 -2.21 16.55
C ARG A 51 4.00 -1.05 15.76
N ARG A 52 3.97 -1.12 14.43
CA ARG A 52 4.68 -0.21 13.52
C ARG A 52 3.69 0.69 12.77
N TRP A 53 3.83 1.99 12.99
CA TRP A 53 2.91 3.01 12.51
C TRP A 53 3.70 4.19 11.96
N PHE A 54 3.14 4.90 11.01
CA PHE A 54 3.63 6.20 10.58
C PHE A 54 2.45 7.15 10.42
N HIS A 55 2.73 8.45 10.49
CA HIS A 55 1.72 9.47 10.29
C HIS A 55 1.90 10.15 8.94
N VAL A 56 0.77 10.53 8.33
CA VAL A 56 0.73 11.42 7.18
C VAL A 56 -0.02 12.68 7.60
N ALA A 57 0.68 13.81 7.63
CA ALA A 57 0.08 15.11 7.88
C ALA A 57 -0.25 15.80 6.55
N LEU A 58 -1.53 15.93 6.24
CA LEU A 58 -2.01 16.62 5.05
C LEU A 58 -2.48 18.02 5.42
N ARG A 59 -1.98 19.03 4.71
CA ARG A 59 -2.30 20.44 4.97
C ARG A 59 -3.04 21.05 3.78
N SER A 60 -4.26 21.52 4.03
CA SER A 60 -4.94 22.45 3.13
C SER A 60 -4.56 23.89 3.51
N THR A 61 -5.17 24.87 2.84
CA THR A 61 -5.05 26.28 3.23
C THR A 61 -5.58 26.57 4.63
N THR A 62 -6.54 25.78 5.13
CA THR A 62 -7.27 26.12 6.37
C THR A 62 -7.07 25.11 7.50
N ARG A 63 -6.70 23.86 7.19
CA ARG A 63 -6.70 22.76 8.16
C ARG A 63 -5.53 21.81 7.96
N THR A 64 -5.22 21.09 9.04
CA THR A 64 -4.32 19.95 9.03
C THR A 64 -5.08 18.71 9.46
N LEU A 65 -4.94 17.65 8.67
CA LEU A 65 -5.43 16.31 8.97
C LEU A 65 -4.23 15.40 9.21
N THR A 66 -4.25 14.60 10.27
CA THR A 66 -3.24 13.54 10.47
C THR A 66 -3.86 12.19 10.21
N LEU A 67 -3.25 11.36 9.37
CA LEU A 67 -3.63 9.97 9.13
C LEU A 67 -2.70 9.04 9.92
N ALA A 68 -3.26 8.03 10.58
CA ALA A 68 -2.49 6.94 11.19
C ALA A 68 -2.51 5.72 10.28
N VAL A 69 -1.33 5.37 9.76
CA VAL A 69 -1.16 4.29 8.79
C VAL A 69 -0.20 3.25 9.33
N ARG A 70 -0.55 1.97 9.16
CA ARG A 70 0.32 0.85 9.50
C ARG A 70 1.53 0.78 8.58
N ALA A 71 2.73 0.63 9.14
CA ALA A 71 3.98 0.62 8.39
C ALA A 71 4.37 -0.78 7.84
N ASP A 72 3.55 -1.80 8.06
CA ASP A 72 3.76 -3.19 7.64
C ASP A 72 2.82 -3.64 6.52
N ASN A 73 1.65 -3.03 6.38
CA ASN A 73 0.68 -3.30 5.32
C ASN A 73 0.04 -2.05 4.69
N LEU A 74 0.43 -0.85 5.11
CA LEU A 74 -0.08 0.44 4.61
C LEU A 74 -1.59 0.61 4.78
N TYR A 75 -2.21 -0.01 5.77
CA TYR A 75 -3.63 0.19 6.06
C TYR A 75 -3.83 1.51 6.81
N LEU A 76 -4.76 2.33 6.33
CA LEU A 76 -5.26 3.49 7.07
C LEU A 76 -6.20 2.97 8.15
N GLU A 77 -5.92 3.30 9.40
CA GLU A 77 -6.70 2.80 10.54
C GLU A 77 -7.33 3.93 11.36
N GLY A 78 -6.97 5.17 11.08
CA GLY A 78 -7.61 6.31 11.71
C GLY A 78 -7.09 7.65 11.22
N PHE A 79 -7.79 8.70 11.62
CA PHE A 79 -7.44 10.07 11.31
C PHE A 79 -7.71 10.99 12.50
N ARG A 80 -6.95 12.07 12.62
CA ARG A 80 -7.05 13.05 13.71
C ARG A 80 -7.53 14.39 13.17
N GLY A 81 -8.66 14.84 13.71
CA GLY A 81 -9.24 16.15 13.41
C GLY A 81 -8.45 17.31 14.00
N SER A 82 -8.84 18.54 13.63
CA SER A 82 -8.26 19.77 14.16
C SER A 82 -8.59 20.01 15.65
N ASP A 83 -9.67 19.41 16.15
CA ASP A 83 -10.05 19.37 17.57
C ASP A 83 -9.17 18.40 18.39
N GLY A 84 -8.29 17.65 17.73
CA GLY A 84 -7.42 16.67 18.34
C GLY A 84 -8.05 15.28 18.50
N THR A 85 -9.33 15.11 18.15
CA THR A 85 -10.04 13.83 18.24
C THR A 85 -9.49 12.84 17.23
N TRP A 86 -9.17 11.64 17.69
CA TRP A 86 -8.85 10.50 16.83
C TRP A 86 -10.12 9.74 16.47
N TRP A 87 -10.34 9.55 15.18
CA TRP A 87 -11.35 8.66 14.63
C TRP A 87 -10.68 7.39 14.13
N GLU A 88 -11.16 6.24 14.54
CA GLU A 88 -10.63 4.93 14.12
C GLU A 88 -11.57 4.20 13.18
N LEU A 89 -10.98 3.53 12.19
CA LEU A 89 -11.67 2.70 11.19
C LEU A 89 -11.76 1.23 11.64
N THR A 90 -10.93 0.84 12.60
CA THR A 90 -11.01 -0.45 13.29
C THR A 90 -11.09 -0.20 14.80
N ARG A 91 -12.06 -0.82 15.48
CA ARG A 91 -12.29 -0.58 16.90
C ARG A 91 -11.09 -0.97 17.76
N GLY A 92 -10.67 -0.06 18.64
CA GLY A 92 -9.60 -0.26 19.62
C GLY A 92 -8.19 -0.27 19.03
N ILE A 93 -7.99 0.08 17.76
CA ILE A 93 -6.69 -0.08 17.11
C ILE A 93 -5.77 1.14 17.29
N ILE A 94 -6.34 2.35 17.35
CA ILE A 94 -5.55 3.58 17.54
C ILE A 94 -5.19 3.76 19.02
N GLY A 95 -6.10 3.35 19.92
CA GLY A 95 -5.97 3.52 21.36
C GLY A 95 -6.21 4.97 21.80
N GLY A 96 -5.89 5.28 23.06
CA GLY A 96 -5.92 6.66 23.59
C GLY A 96 -7.29 7.35 23.57
N GLY A 97 -8.38 6.58 23.66
CA GLY A 97 -9.74 7.13 23.63
C GLY A 97 -10.25 7.49 22.24
N ALA A 98 -9.64 6.98 21.17
CA ALA A 98 -10.14 7.15 19.80
C ALA A 98 -11.61 6.71 19.68
N ALA A 99 -12.39 7.50 18.94
CA ALA A 99 -13.79 7.23 18.67
C ALA A 99 -13.95 6.46 17.37
N TYR A 100 -14.81 5.43 17.36
CA TYR A 100 -15.09 4.70 16.12
C TYR A 100 -15.79 5.59 15.09
N ALA A 101 -15.28 5.63 13.86
CA ALA A 101 -15.83 6.45 12.77
C ALA A 101 -17.24 6.01 12.33
N GLY A 102 -17.67 4.79 12.70
CA GLY A 102 -18.95 4.21 12.30
C GLY A 102 -18.88 3.33 11.05
N PHE A 103 -17.69 3.15 10.48
CA PHE A 103 -17.43 2.28 9.32
C PHE A 103 -15.98 1.81 9.29
N GLY A 104 -15.73 0.72 8.55
CA GLY A 104 -14.40 0.18 8.31
C GLY A 104 -13.63 0.89 7.19
N GLY A 105 -12.33 0.63 7.10
CA GLY A 105 -11.44 1.20 6.08
C GLY A 105 -11.42 0.45 4.74
N SER A 106 -12.23 -0.61 4.58
CA SER A 106 -12.29 -1.36 3.33
C SER A 106 -13.12 -0.63 2.28
N TYR A 107 -12.80 -0.81 1.00
CA TYR A 107 -13.62 -0.23 -0.07
C TYR A 107 -15.05 -0.77 -0.10
N SER A 108 -15.30 -1.97 0.42
CA SER A 108 -16.65 -2.50 0.60
C SER A 108 -17.42 -1.71 1.66
N ASP A 109 -16.80 -1.35 2.79
CA ASP A 109 -17.44 -0.52 3.82
C ASP A 109 -17.68 0.92 3.35
N LEU A 110 -16.75 1.43 2.54
CA LEU A 110 -16.73 2.82 2.11
C LEU A 110 -17.62 3.09 0.89
N LEU A 111 -17.66 2.18 -0.09
CA LEU A 111 -18.37 2.34 -1.37
C LEU A 111 -19.51 1.32 -1.57
N GLY A 112 -19.57 0.29 -0.74
CA GLY A 112 -20.47 -0.87 -0.90
C GLY A 112 -19.92 -1.95 -1.84
N ASN A 113 -19.05 -1.59 -2.79
CA ASN A 113 -18.37 -2.51 -3.70
C ASN A 113 -17.06 -1.87 -4.22
N THR A 114 -15.99 -2.66 -4.29
CA THR A 114 -14.70 -2.31 -4.92
C THR A 114 -14.81 -1.92 -6.40
N ASP A 115 -15.87 -2.32 -7.12
CA ASP A 115 -16.05 -1.94 -8.52
C ASP A 115 -16.25 -0.45 -8.72
N LYS A 116 -16.76 0.26 -7.70
CA LYS A 116 -17.00 1.70 -7.72
C LYS A 116 -15.74 2.55 -7.57
N LEU A 117 -14.57 1.93 -7.41
CA LEU A 117 -13.30 2.66 -7.37
C LEU A 117 -13.07 3.52 -8.63
N VAL A 118 -13.56 3.07 -9.78
CA VAL A 118 -13.46 3.82 -11.05
C VAL A 118 -14.39 5.03 -11.11
N ASP A 119 -15.30 5.20 -10.15
CA ASP A 119 -16.23 6.33 -10.10
C ASP A 119 -15.70 7.49 -9.25
N VAL A 120 -14.67 7.24 -8.42
CA VAL A 120 -14.10 8.21 -7.48
C VAL A 120 -13.27 9.25 -8.24
N THR A 121 -13.65 10.51 -8.08
CA THR A 121 -12.93 11.64 -8.68
C THR A 121 -11.77 12.05 -7.78
N LEU A 122 -10.56 12.07 -8.34
CA LEU A 122 -9.32 12.45 -7.69
C LEU A 122 -8.81 13.79 -8.24
N GLY A 123 -7.96 14.46 -7.48
CA GLY A 123 -7.34 15.74 -7.86
C GLY A 123 -7.07 16.63 -6.64
N PRO A 124 -6.32 17.74 -6.80
CA PRO A 124 -5.97 18.64 -5.70
C PRO A 124 -7.18 19.17 -4.95
N GLU A 125 -8.24 19.59 -5.64
CA GLU A 125 -9.48 20.09 -5.00
C GLU A 125 -10.17 19.01 -4.18
N ARG A 126 -10.23 17.77 -4.69
CA ARG A 126 -10.85 16.63 -3.99
C ARG A 126 -10.05 16.24 -2.76
N MET A 127 -8.72 16.26 -2.86
CA MET A 127 -7.85 16.03 -1.71
C MET A 127 -7.98 17.13 -0.66
N ALA A 128 -8.05 18.40 -1.07
CA ALA A 128 -8.22 19.54 -0.16
C ALA A 128 -9.56 19.47 0.56
N HIS A 129 -10.65 19.20 -0.17
CA HIS A 129 -11.97 18.96 0.41
C HIS A 129 -11.93 17.82 1.43
N ALA A 130 -11.31 16.68 1.08
CA ALA A 130 -11.22 15.55 2.00
C ALA A 130 -10.44 15.87 3.27
N VAL A 131 -9.36 16.65 3.16
CA VAL A 131 -8.61 17.16 4.32
C VAL A 131 -9.50 18.04 5.18
N ASP A 132 -10.16 19.03 4.59
CA ASP A 132 -10.98 19.99 5.34
C ASP A 132 -12.17 19.32 6.03
N THR A 133 -12.85 18.40 5.35
CA THR A 133 -13.98 17.63 5.85
C THR A 133 -13.59 16.76 7.05
N LEU A 134 -12.58 15.90 6.89
CA LEU A 134 -12.17 15.00 7.98
C LEU A 134 -11.51 15.76 9.13
N ALA A 135 -10.78 16.84 8.84
CA ALA A 135 -10.20 17.69 9.87
C ALA A 135 -11.28 18.44 10.68
N ALA A 136 -12.48 18.64 10.13
CA ALA A 136 -13.65 19.15 10.85
C ALA A 136 -14.22 18.18 11.88
N GLY A 137 -13.77 16.93 11.88
CA GLY A 137 -14.41 15.83 12.61
C GLY A 137 -15.59 15.19 11.87
N GLN A 138 -15.83 15.54 10.59
CA GLN A 138 -16.82 14.83 9.80
C GLN A 138 -16.33 13.42 9.44
N ARG A 139 -17.25 12.46 9.38
CA ARG A 139 -16.97 11.03 9.14
C ARG A 139 -17.49 10.64 7.75
N GLU A 140 -16.98 11.33 6.73
CA GLU A 140 -17.43 11.14 5.36
C GLU A 140 -16.63 10.03 4.67
N LYS A 141 -17.33 8.98 4.23
CA LYS A 141 -16.71 7.82 3.56
C LYS A 141 -15.97 8.21 2.27
N GLU A 142 -16.54 9.10 1.46
CA GLU A 142 -15.95 9.55 0.19
C GLU A 142 -14.61 10.28 0.40
N SER A 143 -14.52 11.11 1.44
CA SER A 143 -13.27 11.76 1.83
C SER A 143 -12.20 10.73 2.23
N VAL A 144 -12.57 9.68 2.99
CA VAL A 144 -11.63 8.59 3.35
C VAL A 144 -11.16 7.84 2.10
N VAL A 145 -12.05 7.53 1.16
CA VAL A 145 -11.71 6.84 -0.10
C VAL A 145 -10.76 7.68 -0.95
N THR A 146 -11.02 8.99 -1.06
CA THR A 146 -10.18 9.93 -1.80
C THR A 146 -8.75 9.90 -1.26
N LEU A 147 -8.58 9.97 0.06
CA LEU A 147 -7.25 9.94 0.69
C LEU A 147 -6.60 8.56 0.60
N LEU A 148 -7.35 7.47 0.71
CA LEU A 148 -6.82 6.12 0.48
C LEU A 148 -6.20 6.00 -0.91
N LEU A 149 -6.89 6.46 -1.96
CA LEU A 149 -6.38 6.41 -3.33
C LEU A 149 -5.17 7.34 -3.54
N MET A 150 -5.22 8.56 -3.03
CA MET A 150 -4.19 9.58 -3.22
C MET A 150 -3.03 9.50 -2.21
N VAL A 151 -3.05 8.55 -1.27
CA VAL A 151 -1.93 8.33 -0.34
C VAL A 151 -1.58 6.86 -0.31
N ASN A 152 -2.42 6.01 0.24
CA ASN A 152 -2.09 4.60 0.48
C ASN A 152 -1.90 3.81 -0.83
N GLU A 153 -2.84 3.91 -1.76
CA GLU A 153 -2.72 3.23 -3.06
C GLU A 153 -1.61 3.84 -3.92
N ALA A 154 -1.40 5.15 -3.84
CA ALA A 154 -0.26 5.79 -4.49
C ALA A 154 1.08 5.29 -3.93
N VAL A 155 1.20 5.02 -2.61
CA VAL A 155 2.41 4.39 -2.07
C VAL A 155 2.56 2.97 -2.61
N ARG A 156 1.48 2.19 -2.67
CA ARG A 156 1.49 0.80 -3.17
C ARG A 156 1.79 0.68 -4.66
N PHE A 157 1.33 1.63 -5.48
CA PHE A 157 1.37 1.53 -6.95
C PHE A 157 1.95 2.78 -7.63
N VAL A 158 2.92 2.58 -8.52
CA VAL A 158 3.47 3.66 -9.36
C VAL A 158 2.48 4.13 -10.42
N THR A 159 1.56 3.27 -10.85
CA THR A 159 0.49 3.63 -11.79
C THR A 159 -0.49 4.63 -11.18
N VAL A 160 -0.95 4.37 -9.95
CA VAL A 160 -1.81 5.30 -9.19
C VAL A 160 -1.05 6.58 -8.85
N ALA A 161 0.19 6.47 -8.35
CA ALA A 161 1.01 7.64 -8.04
C ALA A 161 1.25 8.53 -9.26
N GLY A 162 1.57 7.95 -10.43
CA GLY A 162 1.83 8.69 -11.66
C GLY A 162 0.59 9.42 -12.17
N MET A 163 -0.58 8.77 -12.10
CA MET A 163 -1.84 9.42 -12.46
C MET A 163 -2.14 10.60 -11.53
N VAL A 164 -2.06 10.40 -10.21
CA VAL A 164 -2.32 11.48 -9.25
C VAL A 164 -1.29 12.60 -9.40
N ALA A 165 -0.01 12.28 -9.57
CA ALA A 165 1.04 13.28 -9.81
C ALA A 165 0.72 14.14 -11.05
N GLY A 166 0.22 13.54 -12.12
CA GLY A 166 -0.21 14.26 -13.33
C GLY A 166 -1.37 15.23 -13.07
N LEU A 167 -2.29 14.92 -12.14
CA LEU A 167 -3.36 15.82 -11.72
C LEU A 167 -2.87 16.93 -10.78
N MET A 168 -1.87 16.62 -9.95
CA MET A 168 -1.30 17.52 -8.95
C MET A 168 -0.28 18.51 -9.53
N ASP A 169 0.27 18.25 -10.73
CA ASP A 169 1.23 19.15 -11.38
C ASP A 169 0.59 20.53 -11.60
N PRO A 170 1.19 21.64 -11.10
CA PRO A 170 0.69 23.00 -11.31
C PRO A 170 0.40 23.35 -12.77
N ARG A 171 1.16 22.79 -13.72
CA ARG A 171 1.05 23.01 -15.17
C ARG A 171 0.03 22.11 -15.86
N ALA A 172 -0.58 21.16 -15.15
CA ALA A 172 -1.57 20.26 -15.72
C ALA A 172 -2.79 21.03 -16.24
N LYS A 173 -3.20 20.75 -17.48
CA LYS A 173 -4.44 21.31 -18.07
C LYS A 173 -5.70 20.69 -17.46
N VAL A 174 -5.60 19.45 -17.01
CA VAL A 174 -6.68 18.69 -16.38
C VAL A 174 -6.29 18.44 -14.93
N LYS A 175 -7.12 18.92 -14.00
CA LYS A 175 -6.89 18.86 -12.54
C LYS A 175 -7.76 17.82 -11.84
N SER A 176 -8.55 17.05 -12.59
CA SER A 176 -9.35 15.98 -12.01
C SER A 176 -9.40 14.77 -12.92
N GLY A 177 -9.54 13.60 -12.32
CA GLY A 177 -9.55 12.33 -13.06
C GLY A 177 -10.01 11.18 -12.20
N LYS A 178 -10.17 10.02 -12.82
CA LYS A 178 -10.60 8.78 -12.16
C LYS A 178 -9.61 7.68 -12.51
N ILE A 179 -9.40 6.72 -11.61
CA ILE A 179 -8.52 5.59 -11.92
C ILE A 179 -9.14 4.74 -13.04
N SER A 180 -8.30 4.11 -13.85
CA SER A 180 -8.77 3.21 -14.91
C SER A 180 -9.25 1.87 -14.32
N ALA A 181 -9.99 1.10 -15.12
CA ALA A 181 -10.36 -0.28 -14.75
C ALA A 181 -9.14 -1.17 -14.49
N GLU A 182 -8.01 -0.89 -15.14
CA GLU A 182 -6.75 -1.60 -14.93
C GLU A 182 -6.12 -1.26 -13.58
N MET A 183 -6.06 0.03 -13.23
CA MET A 183 -5.61 0.48 -11.91
C MET A 183 -6.51 -0.08 -10.80
N LYS A 184 -7.82 -0.19 -11.03
CA LYS A 184 -8.74 -0.85 -10.09
C LYS A 184 -8.33 -2.30 -9.83
N LYS A 185 -8.05 -3.09 -10.87
CA LYS A 185 -7.61 -4.49 -10.72
C LYS A 185 -6.33 -4.57 -9.90
N GLN A 186 -5.38 -3.67 -10.15
CA GLN A 186 -4.14 -3.58 -9.39
C GLN A 186 -4.41 -3.30 -7.91
N VAL A 187 -5.20 -2.27 -7.59
CA VAL A 187 -5.59 -1.91 -6.22
C VAL A 187 -6.23 -3.09 -5.49
N ASN A 188 -7.17 -3.77 -6.13
CA ASN A 188 -7.84 -4.95 -5.56
C ASN A 188 -6.91 -6.18 -5.43
N GLY A 189 -5.81 -6.21 -6.18
CA GLY A 189 -4.89 -7.35 -6.31
C GLY A 189 -3.50 -7.14 -5.74
N TRP A 190 -3.29 -6.16 -4.84
CA TRP A 190 -1.93 -5.80 -4.37
C TRP A 190 -1.14 -6.99 -3.80
N GLN A 191 -1.78 -7.84 -2.99
CA GLN A 191 -1.13 -9.03 -2.44
C GLN A 191 -0.77 -10.04 -3.54
N ASP A 192 -1.63 -10.23 -4.54
CA ASP A 192 -1.41 -11.19 -5.62
C ASP A 192 -0.30 -10.74 -6.56
N LEU A 193 -0.25 -9.44 -6.88
CA LEU A 193 0.85 -8.84 -7.64
C LEU A 193 2.18 -8.92 -6.86
N SER A 194 2.15 -8.66 -5.56
CA SER A 194 3.34 -8.81 -4.70
C SER A 194 3.80 -10.27 -4.65
N LYS A 195 2.87 -11.22 -4.47
CA LYS A 195 3.14 -12.66 -4.47
C LYS A 195 3.76 -13.11 -5.80
N ALA A 196 3.24 -12.62 -6.93
CA ALA A 196 3.74 -13.01 -8.25
C ALA A 196 5.22 -12.65 -8.42
N LEU A 197 5.60 -11.41 -8.10
CA LEU A 197 7.02 -10.98 -8.14
C LEU A 197 7.90 -11.80 -7.20
N LEU A 198 7.47 -12.01 -5.95
CA LEU A 198 8.22 -12.79 -4.97
C LEU A 198 8.37 -14.26 -5.38
N THR A 199 7.40 -14.81 -6.12
CA THR A 199 7.49 -16.17 -6.68
C THR A 199 8.54 -16.24 -7.77
N MET A 200 8.64 -15.23 -8.64
CA MET A 200 9.68 -15.16 -9.67
C MET A 200 11.09 -15.05 -9.08
N ASP A 201 11.26 -14.30 -7.97
CA ASP A 201 12.55 -14.20 -7.28
C ASP A 201 12.96 -15.53 -6.61
N ALA A 202 11.99 -16.23 -6.01
CA ALA A 202 12.25 -17.45 -5.25
C ALA A 202 12.46 -18.69 -6.13
N LEU A 203 11.82 -18.73 -7.29
CA LEU A 203 11.87 -19.83 -8.24
C LEU A 203 12.73 -19.45 -9.44
N GLN A 204 14.04 -19.68 -9.32
CA GLN A 204 14.93 -19.75 -10.48
C GLN A 204 14.81 -21.16 -11.06
N LEU A 205 14.02 -21.32 -12.12
CA LEU A 205 13.91 -22.60 -12.82
C LEU A 205 15.27 -22.89 -13.49
N GLU A 206 15.91 -23.99 -13.11
CA GLU A 206 17.07 -24.54 -13.83
C GLU A 206 16.60 -25.02 -15.21
N ASP A 207 17.47 -24.91 -16.23
CA ASP A 207 17.20 -25.49 -17.55
C ASP A 207 17.00 -27.01 -17.41
N PRO A 208 16.07 -27.61 -18.18
CA PRO A 208 15.69 -29.02 -18.05
C PRO A 208 16.81 -30.04 -18.35
N ASP A 209 17.99 -29.59 -18.83
CA ASP A 209 19.06 -30.47 -19.30
C ASP A 209 20.03 -30.97 -18.21
N ASP A 210 19.98 -30.42 -16.99
CA ASP A 210 20.86 -30.83 -15.86
C ASP A 210 20.31 -32.02 -15.03
N GLY A 211 19.27 -32.70 -15.52
CA GLY A 211 18.38 -33.55 -14.72
C GLY A 211 18.60 -35.06 -14.74
N LYS A 212 19.81 -35.61 -14.92
CA LYS A 212 20.04 -37.06 -14.79
C LYS A 212 20.25 -37.49 -13.33
N ASN A 213 19.18 -37.52 -12.53
CA ASN A 213 18.96 -38.28 -11.27
C ASN A 213 18.23 -37.45 -10.19
N LYS A 214 16.91 -37.23 -10.31
CA LYS A 214 16.08 -36.75 -9.19
C LYS A 214 15.02 -37.80 -8.81
N LYS A 215 14.82 -38.07 -7.50
CA LYS A 215 13.92 -39.12 -6.98
C LYS A 215 12.46 -38.74 -7.25
N LYS A 216 11.54 -39.72 -7.28
CA LYS A 216 10.10 -39.53 -7.63
C LYS A 216 9.37 -38.46 -6.78
N GLY A 217 9.80 -38.23 -5.53
CA GLY A 217 9.29 -37.15 -4.67
C GLY A 217 9.75 -35.75 -5.09
N ASP A 218 10.92 -35.64 -5.70
CA ASP A 218 11.45 -34.39 -6.24
C ASP A 218 10.70 -33.99 -7.51
N ALA A 219 10.26 -34.96 -8.32
CA ALA A 219 9.54 -34.69 -9.57
C ALA A 219 8.17 -34.01 -9.36
N LYS A 220 7.39 -34.45 -8.35
CA LYS A 220 6.10 -33.82 -8.04
C LYS A 220 6.27 -32.38 -7.55
N LYS A 221 7.26 -32.16 -6.68
CA LYS A 221 7.57 -30.83 -6.15
C LYS A 221 8.05 -29.88 -7.25
N VAL A 222 8.92 -30.35 -8.15
CA VAL A 222 9.39 -29.58 -9.31
C VAL A 222 8.22 -29.19 -10.22
N GLU A 223 7.28 -30.10 -10.46
CA GLU A 223 6.08 -29.81 -11.26
C GLU A 223 5.17 -28.76 -10.60
N GLU A 224 4.99 -28.82 -9.28
CA GLU A 224 4.23 -27.81 -8.52
C GLU A 224 4.92 -26.43 -8.55
N GLU A 225 6.24 -26.38 -8.41
CA GLU A 225 7.04 -25.14 -8.53
C GLU A 225 6.95 -24.57 -9.96
N ARG A 226 7.05 -25.41 -10.99
CA ARG A 226 6.89 -24.99 -12.38
C ARG A 226 5.52 -24.37 -12.64
N LYS A 227 4.44 -25.02 -12.19
CA LYS A 227 3.07 -24.47 -12.31
C LYS A 227 2.91 -23.15 -11.58
N ALA A 228 3.49 -23.02 -10.38
CA ALA A 228 3.44 -21.78 -9.61
C ALA A 228 4.18 -20.64 -10.34
N TRP A 229 5.33 -20.94 -10.93
CA TRP A 229 6.09 -19.99 -11.74
C TRP A 229 5.33 -19.57 -13.00
N GLU A 230 4.79 -20.52 -13.76
CA GLU A 230 4.00 -20.25 -14.98
C GLU A 230 2.77 -19.38 -14.66
N ALA A 231 2.07 -19.66 -13.56
CA ALA A 231 0.94 -18.84 -13.10
C ALA A 231 1.36 -17.44 -12.66
N ALA A 232 2.54 -17.30 -12.03
CA ALA A 232 3.07 -16.02 -11.57
C ALA A 232 3.61 -15.15 -12.72
N GLN A 233 4.14 -15.76 -13.78
CA GLN A 233 4.88 -15.05 -14.84
C GLN A 233 4.09 -13.89 -15.44
N LYS A 234 2.84 -14.11 -15.83
CA LYS A 234 2.00 -13.06 -16.44
C LYS A 234 1.74 -11.90 -15.46
N LEU A 235 1.42 -12.23 -14.21
CA LEU A 235 1.17 -11.23 -13.16
C LEU A 235 2.43 -10.49 -12.76
N ALA A 236 3.60 -11.14 -12.79
CA ALA A 236 4.88 -10.52 -12.45
C ALA A 236 5.27 -9.43 -13.46
N VAL A 237 4.98 -9.63 -14.75
CA VAL A 237 5.20 -8.60 -15.80
C VAL A 237 4.34 -7.37 -15.54
N GLU A 238 3.08 -7.56 -15.14
CA GLU A 238 2.19 -6.46 -14.75
C GLU A 238 2.70 -5.79 -13.47
N ALA A 239 3.01 -6.59 -12.45
CA ALA A 239 3.45 -6.12 -11.15
C ALA A 239 4.75 -5.30 -11.23
N ALA A 240 5.72 -5.69 -12.05
CA ALA A 240 6.96 -4.93 -12.26
C ALA A 240 6.71 -3.49 -12.76
N LYS A 241 5.66 -3.32 -13.58
CA LYS A 241 5.24 -2.02 -14.13
C LYS A 241 4.37 -1.23 -13.15
N ALA A 242 3.57 -1.91 -12.33
CA ALA A 242 2.53 -1.28 -11.52
C ALA A 242 2.90 -1.06 -10.06
N VAL A 243 3.61 -2.00 -9.42
CA VAL A 243 3.86 -1.98 -7.97
C VAL A 243 4.98 -1.01 -7.64
N GLY A 244 4.70 -0.09 -6.71
CA GLY A 244 5.67 0.83 -6.13
C GLY A 244 6.29 0.31 -4.83
N THR A 245 5.54 -0.44 -4.03
CA THR A 245 6.04 -1.11 -2.81
C THR A 245 5.28 -2.41 -2.63
N LEU A 246 6.00 -3.52 -2.42
CA LEU A 246 5.42 -4.84 -2.28
C LEU A 246 4.96 -5.08 -0.84
N LEU A 247 3.83 -5.77 -0.71
CA LEU A 247 3.47 -6.43 0.54
C LEU A 247 4.37 -7.66 0.72
N PHE A 248 4.87 -7.88 1.95
CA PHE A 248 5.53 -9.14 2.25
C PHE A 248 4.53 -10.30 2.18
N VAL A 249 4.89 -11.35 1.44
CA VAL A 249 4.12 -12.59 1.36
C VAL A 249 5.00 -13.76 1.83
N ASP A 250 4.56 -14.43 2.89
CA ASP A 250 5.32 -15.50 3.54
C ASP A 250 5.49 -16.75 2.66
N SER A 251 6.56 -17.50 2.95
CA SER A 251 6.90 -18.82 2.38
C SER A 251 5.74 -19.83 2.31
N LYS A 252 4.74 -19.74 3.19
CA LYS A 252 3.52 -20.57 3.11
C LYS A 252 2.69 -20.33 1.84
N LYS A 253 2.84 -19.15 1.21
CA LYS A 253 2.13 -18.73 0.00
C LYS A 253 3.05 -18.55 -1.20
N VAL A 254 4.36 -18.38 -0.98
CA VAL A 254 5.39 -18.27 -2.01
C VAL A 254 6.33 -19.47 -1.91
N PRO A 255 6.30 -20.43 -2.86
CA PRO A 255 7.22 -21.56 -2.87
C PRO A 255 8.67 -21.11 -2.79
N ARG A 256 9.47 -21.71 -1.90
CA ARG A 256 10.86 -21.33 -1.60
C ARG A 256 11.06 -19.86 -1.17
N GLY A 257 9.98 -19.14 -0.90
CA GLY A 257 10.01 -17.76 -0.44
C GLY A 257 10.55 -17.61 0.98
N MET A 258 10.80 -16.37 1.37
CA MET A 258 11.31 -16.05 2.70
C MET A 258 10.24 -16.27 3.78
N THR A 259 10.64 -16.84 4.92
CA THR A 259 9.73 -16.95 6.07
C THR A 259 9.56 -15.60 6.76
N LYS A 260 8.42 -15.37 7.42
CA LYS A 260 8.20 -14.19 8.27
C LYS A 260 9.34 -13.98 9.29
N ALA A 261 9.79 -15.04 9.94
CA ALA A 261 10.88 -14.96 10.92
C ALA A 261 12.18 -14.46 10.28
N LYS A 262 12.57 -15.07 9.14
CA LYS A 262 13.80 -14.69 8.45
C LYS A 262 13.77 -13.27 7.90
N ALA A 263 12.62 -12.85 7.38
CA ALA A 263 12.43 -11.48 6.91
C ALA A 263 12.53 -10.44 8.03
N LEU A 264 12.07 -10.77 9.25
CA LEU A 264 12.21 -9.90 10.42
C LEU A 264 13.65 -9.85 10.96
N GLU A 265 14.37 -10.97 10.95
CA GLU A 265 15.82 -10.99 11.27
C GLU A 265 16.58 -10.05 10.33
N LEU A 266 16.40 -10.22 9.01
CA LEU A 266 17.01 -9.36 8.00
C LEU A 266 16.60 -7.90 8.18
N PHE A 267 15.34 -7.62 8.50
CA PHE A 267 14.88 -6.26 8.75
C PHE A 267 15.61 -5.62 9.94
N ARG A 268 15.81 -6.38 11.02
CA ARG A 268 16.48 -5.94 12.25
C ARG A 268 18.01 -5.89 12.12
N GLY A 269 18.57 -6.53 11.10
CA GLY A 269 20.02 -6.63 10.91
C GLY A 269 20.68 -7.62 11.86
N ILE A 270 19.94 -8.67 12.22
CA ILE A 270 20.36 -9.77 13.09
C ILE A 270 20.54 -11.03 12.23
#